data_AF-A0A6V7HT77-F1
#
_entry.id   AF-A0A6V7HT77-F1
#
_cell.length_a   1.000
_cell.length_b   1.000
_cell.length_c   1.000
_cell.angle_alpha   90.00
_cell.angle_beta   90.00
_cell.angle_gamma   90.00
#
_symmetry.space_group_name_H-M   'P 1'
#
loop_
_entity.id
_entity.type
_entity.pdbx_description
1 polymer ?
#
loop_
_entity_poly.entity_id
_entity_poly.type
_entity_poly.pdbx_seq_one_letter_code
_entity_poly.pdbx_strand_id
1 'polypeptide(L)' 'FEDEEAEMPIGGTLPGGRKRLFSKELRCMMFGFGDDQNPYTESVDLLEDLVIEYITETTHRAMEIGRTGRVQVEDIVFL' A
#
# COMPACT_ATOMS: atom_id res chain seq x y z
N PHE A 1 -25.93 2.88 -11.31
CA PHE A 1 -26.97 2.62 -10.30
C PHE A 1 -26.26 2.77 -8.97
N GLU A 2 -26.65 3.85 -8.30
CA GLU A 2 -26.35 4.29 -6.93
C GLU A 2 -24.93 4.06 -6.37
N ASP A 3 -24.24 5.20 -6.21
CA ASP A 3 -23.09 5.43 -5.35
C ASP A 3 -23.37 4.98 -3.90
N GLU A 4 -23.33 3.68 -3.66
CA GLU A 4 -22.91 3.14 -2.36
C GLU A 4 -21.38 2.96 -2.39
N GLU A 5 -20.65 4.03 -2.68
CA GLU A 5 -19.33 4.19 -2.06
C GLU A 5 -19.64 4.28 -0.56
N ALA A 6 -19.66 3.12 0.11
CA ALA A 6 -19.57 3.09 1.55
C ALA A 6 -18.35 3.93 1.89
N GLU A 7 -18.57 5.15 2.39
CA GLU A 7 -17.53 6.00 2.94
C GLU A 7 -16.92 5.22 4.09
N MET A 8 -15.95 4.35 3.78
CA MET A 8 -15.15 3.72 4.79
C MET A 8 -14.38 4.88 5.43
N PRO A 9 -14.55 5.12 6.73
CA PRO A 9 -13.93 6.24 7.38
C PRO A 9 -12.43 6.16 7.11
N ILE A 10 -11.87 7.25 6.58
CA ILE A 10 -10.44 7.44 6.43
C ILE A 10 -9.85 7.23 7.84
N GLY A 11 -9.26 6.06 8.09
CA GLY A 11 -8.78 5.67 9.42
C GLY A 11 -9.49 4.48 10.09
N GLY A 12 -10.26 3.66 9.38
CA GLY A 12 -10.69 2.36 9.90
C GLY A 12 -9.50 1.55 10.42
N THR A 13 -9.43 1.31 11.73
CA THR A 13 -8.38 0.50 12.34
C THR A 13 -8.60 -0.98 12.04
N LEU A 14 -7.59 -1.64 11.49
CA LEU A 14 -7.55 -3.11 11.40
C LEU A 14 -7.57 -3.74 12.81
N PRO A 15 -7.97 -5.02 12.94
CA PRO A 15 -7.76 -5.79 14.16
C PRO A 15 -6.26 -5.71 14.55
N GLY A 16 -5.94 -5.00 15.62
CA GLY A 16 -4.56 -4.68 16.01
C GLY A 16 -4.19 -3.19 15.97
N GLY A 17 -5.13 -2.28 15.65
CA GLY A 17 -4.95 -0.83 15.80
C GLY A 17 -4.12 -0.16 14.71
N ARG A 18 -3.70 -0.90 13.66
CA ARG A 18 -3.06 -0.31 12.47
C ARG A 18 -4.07 0.50 11.67
N LYS A 19 -3.69 1.73 11.34
CA LYS A 19 -4.46 2.62 10.47
C LYS A 19 -4.27 2.19 9.03
N ARG A 20 -5.37 2.07 8.28
CA ARG A 20 -5.34 1.95 6.82
C ARG A 20 -4.80 3.26 6.23
N LEU A 21 -3.77 3.16 5.41
CA LEU A 21 -3.05 4.24 4.76
C LEU A 21 -3.46 4.39 3.28
N PHE A 22 -3.67 3.28 2.56
CA PHE A 22 -3.81 3.25 1.10
C PHE A 22 -5.04 2.50 0.60
N SER A 23 -5.98 2.13 1.48
CA SER A 23 -7.10 1.24 1.14
C SER A 23 -7.97 1.75 -0.03
N LYS A 24 -8.14 3.07 -0.18
CA LYS A 24 -8.90 3.66 -1.30
C LYS A 24 -8.12 3.57 -2.61
N GLU A 25 -6.85 3.96 -2.59
CA GLU A 25 -5.96 3.99 -3.74
C GLU A 25 -5.68 2.57 -4.26
N LEU A 26 -5.52 1.60 -3.35
CA LEU A 26 -5.29 0.21 -3.71
C LEU A 26 -6.49 -0.42 -4.41
N ARG A 27 -7.74 -0.09 -4.04
CA ARG A 27 -8.93 -0.55 -4.80
C ARG A 27 -8.92 -0.03 -6.23
N CYS A 28 -8.65 1.26 -6.42
CA CYS A 28 -8.57 1.84 -7.76
C CYS A 28 -7.45 1.19 -8.58
N MET A 29 -6.31 0.90 -7.95
CA MET A 29 -5.18 0.23 -8.59
C MET A 29 -5.52 -1.21 -8.97
N MET A 30 -6.12 -1.99 -8.06
CA MET A 30 -6.54 -3.38 -8.32
C MET A 30 -7.48 -3.44 -9.53
N PHE A 31 -8.48 -2.57 -9.59
CA PHE A 31 -9.35 -2.43 -10.77
C PHE A 31 -8.55 -2.03 -12.03
N GLY A 32 -7.60 -1.09 -11.91
CA GLY A 32 -6.72 -0.69 -12.99
C GLY A 32 -5.84 -1.81 -13.55
N PHE A 33 -5.54 -2.84 -12.75
CA PHE A 33 -4.83 -4.06 -13.15
C PHE A 33 -5.77 -5.20 -13.59
N GLY A 34 -7.08 -4.96 -13.65
CA GLY A 34 -8.07 -5.90 -14.18
C GLY A 34 -8.79 -6.75 -13.13
N ASP A 35 -8.69 -6.41 -11.85
CA ASP A 35 -9.55 -7.00 -10.81
C ASP A 35 -11.00 -6.45 -10.91
N ASP A 36 -11.90 -6.99 -10.10
CA ASP A 36 -13.27 -6.49 -9.98
C ASP A 36 -13.32 -5.02 -9.51
N GLN A 37 -14.37 -4.28 -9.92
CA GLN A 37 -14.58 -2.90 -9.50
C GLN A 37 -14.75 -2.78 -7.97
N ASN A 38 -15.29 -3.82 -7.32
CA ASN A 38 -15.45 -3.90 -5.88
C ASN A 38 -14.73 -5.14 -5.32
N PRO A 39 -13.38 -5.10 -5.20
CA PRO A 39 -12.61 -6.25 -4.75
C PRO A 39 -12.89 -6.55 -3.27
N TYR A 40 -12.59 -7.78 -2.83
CA TYR A 40 -12.77 -8.17 -1.43
C TYR A 40 -11.92 -7.32 -0.49
N THR A 41 -12.53 -6.85 0.61
CA THR A 41 -11.81 -6.04 1.62
C THR A 41 -10.61 -6.77 2.20
N GLU A 42 -10.70 -8.08 2.41
CA GLU A 42 -9.58 -8.90 2.89
C GLU A 42 -8.41 -8.92 1.90
N SER A 43 -8.68 -8.90 0.58
CA SER A 43 -7.66 -8.82 -0.46
C SER A 43 -6.98 -7.45 -0.47
N VAL A 44 -7.75 -6.37 -0.32
CA VAL A 44 -7.21 -5.00 -0.21
C VAL A 44 -6.33 -4.87 1.04
N ASP A 45 -6.79 -5.41 2.16
CA ASP A 45 -6.06 -5.36 3.44
C ASP A 45 -4.75 -6.16 3.37
N LEU A 46 -4.79 -7.35 2.77
CA LEU A 46 -3.58 -8.13 2.52
C LEU A 46 -2.61 -7.38 1.61
N LEU A 47 -3.10 -6.79 0.52
CA LEU A 47 -2.27 -6.06 -0.42
C LEU A 47 -1.65 -4.80 0.22
N GLU A 48 -2.37 -4.14 1.12
CA GLU A 48 -1.84 -3.05 1.92
C GLU A 48 -0.67 -3.51 2.81
N ASP A 49 -0.81 -4.63 3.50
CA ASP A 49 0.27 -5.21 4.32
C ASP A 49 1.49 -5.57 3.46
N LEU A 50 1.28 -6.18 2.29
CA LEU A 50 2.35 -6.52 1.35
C LEU A 50 3.08 -5.29 0.80
N VAL A 51 2.35 -4.21 0.49
CA VAL A 51 2.94 -2.97 -0.03
C VAL A 51 3.77 -2.28 1.04
N ILE A 52 3.28 -2.23 2.28
CA ILE A 52 4.03 -1.65 3.41
C ILE A 52 5.34 -2.43 3.65
N GLU A 53 5.26 -3.76 3.64
CA GLU A 53 6.43 -4.63 3.78
C GLU A 53 7.41 -4.41 2.63
N TYR A 54 6.92 -4.39 1.38
CA TYR A 54 7.74 -4.16 0.19
C TYR A 54 8.47 -2.82 0.25
N ILE A 55 7.79 -1.72 0.58
CA ILE A 55 8.41 -0.39 0.73
C ILE A 55 9.47 -0.42 1.83
N THR A 56 9.17 -1.05 2.96
CA THR A 56 10.09 -1.14 4.11
C THR A 56 11.35 -1.89 3.73
N GLU A 57 11.23 -3.09 3.15
CA GLU A 57 12.35 -3.91 2.73
C GLU A 57 13.17 -3.23 1.62
N THR A 58 12.51 -2.66 0.63
CA THR A 58 13.17 -1.94 -0.47
C THR A 58 13.98 -0.76 0.07
N THR A 59 13.42 -0.01 1.03
CA THR A 59 14.12 1.11 1.66
C THR A 59 15.33 0.64 2.48
N HIS A 60 15.20 -0.46 3.22
CA HIS A 60 16.34 -1.05 3.94
C HIS A 60 17.46 -1.49 3.01
N ARG A 61 17.15 -2.18 1.91
CA ARG A 61 18.16 -2.57 0.91
C ARG A 61 18.82 -1.35 0.27
N ALA A 62 18.05 -0.30 -0.07
CA ALA A 62 18.60 0.95 -0.59
C ALA A 62 19.60 1.60 0.38
N MET A 63 19.33 1.54 1.68
CA MET A 63 20.24 2.06 2.71
C MET A 63 21.56 1.31 2.82
N GLU A 64 21.61 0.02 2.46
CA GLU A 64 22.81 -0.81 2.51
C GLU A 64 23.78 -0.49 1.37
N ILE A 65 23.25 -0.13 0.20
CA ILE A 65 24.04 0.19 -1.00
C ILE A 65 24.41 1.68 -1.03
N GLY A 66 23.49 2.54 -0.58
CA GLY A 66 23.63 3.99 -0.58
C GLY A 66 24.52 4.56 0.52
N ARG A 67 24.49 5.89 0.67
CA ARG A 67 25.24 6.57 1.74
C ARG A 67 24.59 6.33 3.10
N THR A 68 25.41 6.06 4.11
CA THR A 68 24.93 5.85 5.48
C THR A 68 24.09 7.04 5.96
N GLY A 69 22.85 6.75 6.40
CA GLY A 69 21.95 7.75 6.98
C GLY A 69 21.15 8.57 5.96
N ARG A 70 21.24 8.29 4.65
CA ARG A 70 20.41 8.97 3.63
C ARG A 70 20.15 8.08 2.42
N VAL A 71 18.88 7.87 2.09
CA VAL A 71 18.44 7.26 0.84
C VAL A 71 18.28 8.34 -0.24
N GLN A 72 18.87 8.11 -1.41
CA GLN A 72 18.72 8.92 -2.62
C GLN A 72 17.87 8.17 -3.66
N VAL A 73 17.37 8.89 -4.66
CA VAL A 73 16.56 8.28 -5.74
C VAL A 73 17.35 7.23 -6.51
N GLU A 74 18.63 7.50 -6.76
CA GLU A 74 19.55 6.57 -7.42
C GLU A 74 19.65 5.24 -6.65
N ASP A 75 19.66 5.28 -5.32
CA ASP A 75 19.74 4.09 -4.47
C ASP A 75 18.52 3.18 -4.60
N ILE A 76 17.36 3.70 -5.02
CA ILE A 76 16.13 2.92 -5.22
C ILE A 76 16.04 2.39 -6.65
N VAL A 77 16.45 3.18 -7.64
CA VAL A 77 16.38 2.81 -9.07
C VAL A 77 17.33 1.65 -9.41
N PHE A 78 18.46 1.55 -8.70
CA PHE A 78 19.49 0.54 -8.95
C PHE A 78 19.46 -0.65 -7.96
N LEU A 79 18.34 -0.85 -7.25
CA LEU A 79 18.10 -2.03 -6.41
C LEU A 79 17.73 -3.29 -7.19
#